data_AF-A0A963AEY6-F1
#
_entry.id   AF-A0A963AEY6-F1
#
_cell.length_a   1.000
_cell.length_b   1.000
_cell.length_c   1.000
_cell.angle_alpha   90.00
_cell.angle_beta   90.00
_cell.angle_gamma   90.00
#
_symmetry.space_group_name_H-M   'P 1'
#
loop_
_entity.id
_entity.type
_entity.pdbx_description
1 polymer ?
#
loop_
_entity_poly.entity_id
_entity_poly.type
_entity_poly.pdbx_seq_one_letter_code
_entity_poly.pdbx_strand_id
1 'polypeptide(L)'
;MRQLLNIFVDMCLLRAAPQDLPASPFLLGMTLLAGLVTGTVVIVETFGGLANALLAQLLDFLLLLSLLWVALGMVRHRARFLQAATALCGSGVVINLVIMPLQLLLTTDPSGSLTGELAVLLYLGLIAWSLVVVGHIVRHAFEFPLWGGILVAMNYFFLANWLIQTLFFPD
;
A
#
# COMPACT_ATOMS: atom_id res chain seq x y z
N MET A 1 -7.29 2.69 20.95
CA MET A 1 -6.12 2.40 20.07
C MET A 1 -6.04 0.94 19.64
N ARG A 2 -6.15 -0.05 20.55
CA ARG A 2 -6.10 -1.49 20.20
C ARG A 2 -7.14 -1.93 19.16
N GLN A 3 -8.36 -1.38 19.22
CA GLN A 3 -9.41 -1.66 18.23
C GLN A 3 -9.09 -1.13 16.82
N LEU A 4 -8.37 0.00 16.72
CA LEU A 4 -7.99 0.57 15.42
C LEU A 4 -6.85 -0.21 14.77
N LEU A 5 -5.87 -0.69 15.53
CA LEU A 5 -4.84 -1.55 14.95
C LEU A 5 -5.42 -2.89 14.48
N ASN A 6 -6.34 -3.45 15.25
CA ASN A 6 -7.01 -4.70 14.87
C ASN A 6 -7.81 -4.55 13.57
N ILE A 7 -8.48 -3.42 13.34
CA ILE A 7 -9.29 -3.24 12.12
C ILE A 7 -8.42 -3.24 10.86
N PHE A 8 -7.22 -2.66 10.89
CA PHE A 8 -6.32 -2.66 9.73
C PHE A 8 -5.73 -4.05 9.48
N VAL A 9 -5.43 -4.82 10.54
CA VAL A 9 -5.03 -6.22 10.42
C VAL A 9 -6.18 -7.06 9.87
N ASP A 10 -7.40 -6.85 10.34
CA ASP A 10 -8.59 -7.55 9.85
C ASP A 10 -8.86 -7.22 8.38
N MET A 11 -8.63 -5.98 7.93
CA MET A 11 -8.65 -5.63 6.50
C MET A 11 -7.56 -6.35 5.71
N CYS A 12 -6.34 -6.43 6.25
CA CYS A 12 -5.25 -7.20 5.63
C CYS A 12 -5.55 -8.70 5.57
N LEU A 13 -6.39 -9.21 6.48
CA LEU A 13 -6.90 -10.59 6.50
C LEU A 13 -8.21 -10.76 5.71
N LEU A 14 -8.67 -9.72 5.00
CA LEU A 14 -9.90 -9.70 4.19
C LEU A 14 -11.20 -9.91 5.00
N ARG A 15 -11.16 -9.60 6.30
CA ARG A 15 -12.26 -9.79 7.27
C ARG A 15 -13.06 -8.51 7.55
N ALA A 16 -12.49 -7.34 7.26
CA ALA A 16 -13.12 -6.04 7.49
C ALA A 16 -13.18 -5.23 6.19
N ALA A 17 -14.20 -4.39 6.05
CA ALA A 17 -14.38 -3.53 4.90
C ALA A 17 -14.00 -2.08 5.25
N PRO A 18 -13.67 -1.23 4.25
CA PRO A 18 -13.38 0.19 4.48
C PRO A 18 -14.54 0.93 5.17
N GLN A 19 -15.77 0.45 4.98
CA GLN A 19 -16.99 1.03 5.55
C GLN A 19 -17.05 0.92 7.07
N ASP A 20 -16.30 -0.02 7.66
CA ASP A 20 -16.21 -0.23 9.12
C ASP A 20 -15.35 0.85 9.80
N LEU A 21 -14.61 1.67 9.03
CA LEU A 21 -13.84 2.79 9.55
C LEU A 21 -14.72 4.03 9.77
N PRO A 22 -14.47 4.80 10.85
CA PRO A 22 -15.09 6.12 10.98
C PRO A 22 -14.55 7.06 9.89
N ALA A 23 -15.44 7.81 9.25
CA ALA A 23 -15.07 8.83 8.28
C ALA A 23 -14.45 10.05 9.00
N SER A 24 -13.15 9.96 9.31
CA SER A 24 -12.41 10.93 10.10
C SER A 24 -11.17 11.44 9.35
N PRO A 25 -11.10 12.74 9.02
CA PRO A 25 -9.89 13.35 8.44
C PRO A 25 -8.66 13.20 9.34
N PHE A 26 -8.85 13.18 10.65
CA PHE A 26 -7.78 12.96 11.61
C PHE A 26 -7.16 11.56 11.47
N LEU A 27 -8.00 10.53 11.30
CA LEU A 27 -7.53 9.15 11.12
C LEU A 27 -6.81 8.97 9.78
N LEU A 28 -7.29 9.64 8.72
CA LEU A 28 -6.58 9.71 7.44
C LEU A 28 -5.20 10.35 7.62
N GLY A 29 -5.12 11.51 8.29
CA GLY A 29 -3.84 12.19 8.54
C GLY A 29 -2.85 11.31 9.31
N MET A 30 -3.30 10.59 10.35
CA MET A 30 -2.47 9.66 11.11
C MET A 30 -1.95 8.50 10.25
N THR A 31 -2.84 7.85 9.48
CA THR A 31 -2.46 6.72 8.61
C THR A 31 -1.56 7.16 7.47
N LEU A 32 -1.76 8.37 6.93
CA LEU A 32 -0.90 8.95 5.91
C LEU A 32 0.49 9.25 6.46
N LEU A 33 0.60 9.87 7.64
CA LEU A 33 1.91 10.10 8.28
C LEU A 33 2.63 8.79 8.60
N ALA A 34 1.93 7.82 9.20
CA ALA A 34 2.51 6.51 9.50
C ALA A 34 2.91 5.77 8.20
N GLY A 35 2.09 5.85 7.16
CA GLY A 35 2.36 5.27 5.85
C GLY A 35 3.56 5.90 5.18
N LEU A 36 3.70 7.23 5.30
CA LEU A 36 4.82 7.98 4.74
C LEU A 36 6.13 7.55 5.40
N VAL A 37 6.15 7.47 6.73
CA VAL A 37 7.33 7.03 7.49
C VAL A 37 7.67 5.58 7.14
N THR A 38 6.70 4.67 7.24
CA THR A 38 6.96 3.24 7.03
C THR A 38 7.33 2.91 5.59
N GLY A 39 6.65 3.52 4.60
CA GLY A 39 6.95 3.34 3.18
C GLY A 39 8.33 3.89 2.82
N THR A 40 8.68 5.08 3.31
CA THR A 40 10.01 5.67 3.08
C THR A 40 11.11 4.77 3.61
N VAL A 41 10.96 4.21 4.81
CA VAL A 41 11.94 3.27 5.39
C VAL A 41 12.07 2.00 4.54
N VAL A 42 10.97 1.47 4.01
CA VAL A 42 10.99 0.28 3.15
C VAL A 42 11.75 0.55 1.84
N ILE A 43 11.63 1.73 1.23
CA ILE A 43 12.22 1.99 -0.10
C ILE A 43 13.55 2.75 -0.05
N VAL A 44 14.05 3.10 1.15
CA VAL A 44 15.23 3.98 1.30
C VAL A 44 16.48 3.46 0.60
N GLU A 45 16.74 2.16 0.71
CA GLU A 45 17.90 1.51 0.10
C GLU A 45 17.77 1.46 -1.43
N THR A 46 16.54 1.24 -1.93
CA THR A 46 16.26 1.19 -3.37
C THR A 46 16.48 2.54 -4.05
N PHE A 47 16.14 3.64 -3.37
CA PHE A 47 16.23 5.00 -3.92
C PHE A 47 17.54 5.74 -3.61
N GLY A 48 18.52 5.05 -3.02
CA GLY A 48 19.86 5.58 -2.78
C GLY A 48 19.92 6.74 -1.77
N GLY A 49 18.88 6.90 -0.93
CA GLY A 49 18.86 7.94 0.10
C GLY A 49 17.48 8.35 0.58
N LEU A 50 17.43 8.94 1.78
CA LEU A 50 16.20 9.34 2.46
C LEU A 50 15.39 10.38 1.68
N ALA A 51 16.06 11.35 1.05
CA ALA A 51 15.39 12.42 0.32
C ALA A 51 14.61 11.88 -0.90
N ASN A 52 15.25 11.04 -1.71
CA ASN A 52 14.64 10.44 -2.90
C ASN A 52 13.50 9.49 -2.51
N ALA A 53 13.73 8.66 -1.48
CA ALA A 53 12.70 7.77 -0.95
C ALA A 53 11.47 8.54 -0.44
N LEU A 54 11.68 9.63 0.30
CA LEU A 54 10.59 10.46 0.80
C LEU A 54 9.79 11.09 -0.35
N LEU A 55 10.49 11.64 -1.35
CA LEU A 55 9.84 12.23 -2.52
C LEU A 55 9.08 11.18 -3.35
N ALA A 56 9.65 9.99 -3.55
CA ALA A 56 9.00 8.88 -4.24
C ALA A 56 7.73 8.43 -3.48
N GLN A 57 7.81 8.30 -2.14
CA GLN A 57 6.67 7.93 -1.30
C GLN A 57 5.57 9.01 -1.30
N LEU A 58 5.94 10.30 -1.29
CA LEU A 58 4.99 11.41 -1.42
C LEU A 58 4.29 11.38 -2.77
N LEU A 59 5.03 11.11 -3.85
CA LEU A 59 4.47 11.00 -5.19
C LEU A 59 3.50 9.82 -5.29
N ASP A 60 3.87 8.65 -4.77
CA ASP A 60 2.99 7.47 -4.72
C ASP A 60 1.66 7.80 -4.00
N PHE A 61 1.71 8.43 -2.82
CA PHE A 61 0.49 8.83 -2.12
C PHE A 61 -0.33 9.87 -2.87
N LEU A 62 0.31 10.83 -3.53
CA LEU A 62 -0.40 11.82 -4.34
C LEU A 62 -1.12 11.14 -5.51
N LEU A 63 -0.46 10.20 -6.19
CA LEU A 63 -1.06 9.39 -7.25
C LEU A 63 -2.22 8.55 -6.69
N LEU A 64 -2.01 7.80 -5.61
CA LEU A 64 -3.03 6.96 -4.99
C LEU A 64 -4.29 7.75 -4.66
N LEU A 65 -4.13 8.87 -3.93
CA LEU A 65 -5.25 9.68 -3.47
C LEU A 65 -5.96 10.40 -4.62
N SER A 66 -5.20 10.91 -5.59
CA SER A 66 -5.78 11.57 -6.77
C SER A 66 -6.56 10.59 -7.65
N LEU A 67 -5.99 9.42 -7.96
CA LEU A 67 -6.68 8.38 -8.73
C LEU A 67 -7.92 7.88 -7.99
N LEU A 68 -7.81 7.62 -6.69
CA LEU A 68 -8.95 7.20 -5.86
C LEU A 68 -10.06 8.26 -5.87
N TRP A 69 -9.72 9.54 -5.76
CA TRP A 69 -10.68 10.64 -5.77
C TRP A 69 -11.38 10.77 -7.13
N VAL A 70 -10.63 10.72 -8.23
CA VAL A 70 -11.16 10.77 -9.59
C VAL A 70 -12.09 9.59 -9.83
N ALA A 71 -11.65 8.37 -9.52
CA ALA A 71 -12.43 7.16 -9.73
C ALA A 71 -13.73 7.19 -8.89
N LEU A 72 -13.66 7.54 -7.60
CA LEU A 72 -14.87 7.62 -6.76
C LEU A 72 -15.82 8.74 -7.22
N GLY A 73 -15.27 9.80 -7.83
CA GLY A 73 -16.03 10.83 -8.51
C GLY A 73 -16.84 10.30 -9.70
N MET A 74 -16.23 9.44 -10.53
CA MET A 74 -16.89 8.84 -11.69
C MET A 74 -18.07 7.94 -11.28
N VAL A 75 -17.93 7.21 -10.17
CA VAL A 75 -18.98 6.30 -9.66
C VAL A 75 -19.95 7.02 -8.70
N ARG A 76 -19.82 8.34 -8.49
CA ARG A 76 -20.64 9.16 -7.55
C ARG A 76 -20.60 8.72 -6.08
N HIS A 77 -19.56 7.99 -5.67
CA HIS A 77 -19.38 7.48 -4.30
C HIS A 77 -18.34 8.28 -3.49
N ARG A 78 -18.23 9.59 -3.73
CA ARG A 78 -17.23 10.46 -3.06
C ARG A 78 -17.29 10.44 -1.53
N ALA A 79 -18.46 10.16 -0.95
CA ALA A 79 -18.62 10.02 0.49
C ALA A 79 -17.74 8.90 1.10
N ARG A 80 -17.36 7.89 0.31
CA ARG A 80 -16.49 6.78 0.73
C ARG A 80 -15.00 7.10 0.64
N PHE A 81 -14.62 8.28 0.15
CA PHE A 81 -13.21 8.64 -0.05
C PHE A 81 -12.39 8.56 1.23
N LEU A 82 -12.86 9.19 2.32
CA LEU A 82 -12.11 9.21 3.58
C LEU A 82 -11.87 7.79 4.11
N GLN A 83 -12.89 6.94 4.06
CA GLN A 83 -12.81 5.54 4.50
C GLN A 83 -11.88 4.71 3.62
N ALA A 84 -12.02 4.81 2.29
CA ALA A 84 -11.18 4.07 1.34
C ALA A 84 -9.71 4.52 1.41
N ALA A 85 -9.45 5.82 1.46
CA ALA A 85 -8.11 6.38 1.60
C ALA A 85 -7.45 5.93 2.92
N THR A 86 -8.19 6.02 4.02
CA THR A 86 -7.71 5.57 5.33
C THR A 86 -7.44 4.07 5.36
N ALA A 87 -8.31 3.26 4.73
CA ALA A 87 -8.12 1.82 4.62
C ALA A 87 -6.86 1.47 3.80
N LEU A 88 -6.65 2.13 2.67
CA LEU A 88 -5.46 1.92 1.83
C LEU A 88 -4.17 2.33 2.55
N CYS A 89 -4.13 3.54 3.13
CA CYS A 89 -2.96 4.00 3.89
C CYS A 89 -2.69 3.13 5.12
N GLY A 90 -3.73 2.80 5.88
CA GLY A 90 -3.61 2.01 7.11
C GLY A 90 -3.22 0.55 6.86
N SER A 91 -3.78 -0.10 5.84
CA SER A 91 -3.34 -1.45 5.43
C SER A 91 -1.92 -1.44 4.87
N GLY A 92 -1.54 -0.40 4.12
CA GLY A 92 -0.17 -0.17 3.67
C GLY A 92 0.82 -0.12 4.84
N VAL A 93 0.49 0.59 5.93
CA VAL A 93 1.31 0.60 7.15
C VAL A 93 1.52 -0.80 7.71
N VAL A 94 0.44 -1.59 7.85
CA VAL A 94 0.54 -2.96 8.36
C VAL A 94 1.43 -3.82 7.48
N ILE A 95 1.29 -3.72 6.16
CA ILE A 95 2.11 -4.46 5.19
C ILE A 95 3.58 -4.01 5.27
N ASN A 96 3.86 -2.71 5.32
CA ASN A 96 5.21 -2.17 5.44
C ASN A 96 5.90 -2.66 6.71
N LEU A 97 5.19 -2.72 7.84
CA LEU A 97 5.72 -3.26 9.09
C LEU A 97 6.10 -4.74 9.00
N VAL A 98 5.46 -5.52 8.11
CA VAL A 98 5.83 -6.91 7.82
C VAL A 98 7.02 -6.97 6.86
N ILE A 99 7.11 -6.04 5.89
CA ILE A 99 8.22 -5.96 4.93
C ILE A 99 9.54 -5.60 5.63
N MET A 100 9.55 -4.66 6.57
CA MET A 100 10.78 -4.21 7.25
C MET A 100 11.66 -5.34 7.82
N PRO A 101 11.16 -6.27 8.66
CA PRO A 101 11.98 -7.36 9.16
C PRO A 101 12.39 -8.35 8.05
N LEU A 102 11.58 -8.48 7.00
CA LEU A 102 11.89 -9.33 5.85
C LEU A 102 13.08 -8.78 5.04
N GLN A 103 13.23 -7.45 4.96
CA GLN A 103 14.39 -6.83 4.31
C GLN A 103 15.71 -7.22 4.99
N LEU A 104 15.73 -7.37 6.31
CA LEU A 104 16.92 -7.82 7.04
C LEU A 104 17.36 -9.24 6.66
N LEU A 105 16.44 -10.08 6.15
CA LEU A 105 16.75 -11.42 5.67
C LEU A 105 17.24 -11.42 4.21
N LEU A 106 16.89 -10.39 3.44
CA LEU A 106 17.25 -10.22 2.03
C LEU A 106 18.64 -9.62 1.82
N THR A 107 19.22 -8.96 2.83
CA THR A 107 20.56 -8.35 2.75
C THR A 107 21.70 -9.37 2.85
N THR A 108 21.43 -10.57 3.37
CA THR A 108 22.33 -11.73 3.25
C THR A 108 22.24 -12.30 1.85
N ASP A 109 23.39 -12.47 1.17
CA ASP A 109 23.50 -13.03 -0.19
C ASP A 109 22.46 -14.14 -0.43
N PRO A 110 21.36 -13.85 -1.16
CA PRO A 110 20.26 -14.79 -1.29
C PRO A 110 20.67 -16.03 -2.07
N SER A 111 21.66 -15.88 -2.97
CA SER A 111 22.22 -16.94 -3.79
C SER A 111 23.18 -17.80 -2.98
N GLY A 112 22.65 -18.87 -2.38
CA GLY A 112 23.45 -19.88 -1.69
C GLY A 112 22.94 -20.29 -0.31
N SER A 113 21.84 -19.70 0.16
CA SER A 113 21.18 -20.11 1.39
C SER A 113 19.68 -20.33 1.19
N LEU A 114 19.16 -21.44 1.74
CA LEU A 114 17.72 -21.73 1.75
C LEU A 114 16.92 -20.58 2.37
N THR A 115 17.49 -19.91 3.39
CA THR A 115 16.88 -18.76 4.06
C THR A 115 16.67 -17.57 3.11
N GLY A 116 17.66 -17.25 2.27
CA GLY A 116 17.58 -16.17 1.29
C GLY A 116 16.54 -16.44 0.20
N GLU A 117 16.53 -17.66 -0.35
CA GLU A 117 15.52 -18.08 -1.34
C GLU A 117 14.10 -18.01 -0.77
N LEU A 118 13.90 -18.49 0.45
CA LEU A 118 12.61 -18.42 1.14
C LEU A 118 12.21 -16.96 1.41
N ALA A 119 13.14 -16.08 1.77
CA ALA A 119 12.86 -14.66 1.98
C ALA A 119 12.38 -13.97 0.69
N VAL A 120 12.97 -14.28 -0.46
CA VAL A 120 12.52 -13.79 -1.77
C VAL A 120 11.10 -14.28 -2.09
N LEU A 121 10.82 -15.57 -1.88
CA LEU A 121 9.48 -16.12 -2.10
C LEU A 121 8.43 -15.50 -1.17
N LEU A 122 8.77 -15.28 0.10
CA LEU A 122 7.93 -14.57 1.07
C LEU A 122 7.66 -13.13 0.63
N TYR A 123 8.67 -12.43 0.13
CA TYR A 123 8.54 -11.05 -0.35
C TYR A 123 7.60 -10.97 -1.56
N LEU A 124 7.76 -11.86 -2.54
CA LEU A 124 6.86 -11.97 -3.69
C LEU A 124 5.43 -12.33 -3.28
N GLY A 125 5.29 -13.28 -2.34
CA GLY A 125 4.00 -13.65 -1.77
C GLY A 125 3.31 -12.46 -1.08
N LEU A 126 4.07 -11.62 -0.38
CA LEU A 126 3.56 -10.44 0.30
C LEU A 126 3.16 -9.33 -0.68
N ILE A 127 3.88 -9.16 -1.80
CA ILE A 127 3.45 -8.28 -2.91
C ILE A 127 2.14 -8.79 -3.53
N ALA A 128 2.04 -10.09 -3.81
CA ALA A 128 0.81 -10.66 -4.34
C ALA A 128 -0.35 -10.46 -3.35
N TRP A 129 -0.09 -10.65 -2.05
CA TRP A 129 -1.09 -10.42 -1.00
C TRP A 129 -1.50 -8.94 -0.90
N SER A 130 -0.55 -8.01 -1.01
CA SER A 130 -0.86 -6.57 -0.95
C SER A 130 -1.80 -6.16 -2.09
N LEU A 131 -1.60 -6.69 -3.30
CA LEU A 131 -2.51 -6.50 -4.43
C LEU A 131 -3.93 -7.04 -4.14
N VAL A 132 -4.03 -8.19 -3.47
CA VAL A 132 -5.33 -8.75 -3.04
C VAL A 132 -5.99 -7.86 -2.00
N VAL A 133 -5.25 -7.33 -1.02
CA VAL A 133 -5.77 -6.41 0.01
C VAL A 133 -6.26 -5.11 -0.61
N VAL A 134 -5.45 -4.49 -1.48
CA VAL A 134 -5.87 -3.28 -2.22
C VAL A 134 -7.09 -3.58 -3.08
N GLY A 135 -7.09 -4.69 -3.82
CA GLY A 135 -8.22 -5.11 -4.62
C GLY A 135 -9.49 -5.33 -3.79
N HIS A 136 -9.36 -5.89 -2.59
CA HIS A 136 -10.45 -6.05 -1.64
C HIS A 136 -10.98 -4.72 -1.11
N ILE A 137 -10.11 -3.74 -0.83
CA ILE A 137 -10.54 -2.39 -0.42
C ILE A 137 -11.28 -1.69 -1.56
N VAL A 138 -10.69 -1.71 -2.75
CA VAL A 138 -11.24 -1.12 -3.98
C VAL A 138 -12.61 -1.76 -4.31
N ARG A 139 -12.75 -3.08 -4.20
CA ARG A 139 -14.04 -3.76 -4.47
C ARG A 139 -15.19 -3.17 -3.64
N HIS A 140 -14.96 -2.87 -2.36
CA HIS A 140 -15.98 -2.33 -1.47
C HIS A 140 -16.17 -0.82 -1.64
N ALA A 141 -15.12 -0.11 -2.04
CA ALA A 141 -15.20 1.32 -2.34
C ALA A 141 -16.03 1.58 -3.61
N PHE A 142 -15.86 0.74 -4.64
CA PHE A 142 -16.46 0.89 -5.98
C PHE A 142 -17.65 -0.03 -6.26
N GLU A 143 -18.00 -0.91 -5.31
CA GLU A 143 -19.05 -1.95 -5.48
C GLU A 143 -18.76 -2.90 -6.67
N PHE A 144 -17.48 -3.18 -6.89
CA PHE A 144 -17.01 -4.10 -7.92
C PHE A 144 -16.83 -5.53 -7.41
N PRO A 145 -16.85 -6.53 -8.31
CA PRO A 145 -16.37 -7.86 -7.96
C PRO A 145 -14.86 -7.83 -7.65
N LEU A 146 -14.39 -8.76 -6.82
CA LEU A 146 -13.00 -8.79 -6.32
C LEU A 146 -11.96 -8.78 -7.47
N TRP A 147 -12.21 -9.51 -8.55
CA TRP A 147 -11.30 -9.54 -9.69
C TRP A 147 -11.13 -8.16 -10.34
N GLY A 148 -12.21 -7.37 -10.43
CA GLY A 148 -12.16 -6.00 -10.96
C GLY A 148 -11.34 -5.08 -10.05
N GLY A 149 -11.49 -5.23 -8.73
CA GLY A 149 -10.66 -4.54 -7.75
C GLY A 149 -9.17 -4.88 -7.88
N ILE A 150 -8.84 -6.16 -8.04
CA ILE A 150 -7.45 -6.62 -8.24
C ILE A 150 -6.87 -6.06 -9.54
N LEU A 151 -7.63 -6.06 -10.63
CA LEU A 151 -7.16 -5.45 -11.89
C LEU A 151 -6.84 -3.97 -11.72
N VAL A 152 -7.68 -3.21 -11.02
CA VAL A 152 -7.40 -1.80 -10.73
C VAL A 152 -6.13 -1.66 -9.88
N ALA A 153 -5.97 -2.50 -8.85
CA ALA A 153 -4.77 -2.52 -8.01
C ALA A 153 -3.50 -2.81 -8.81
N MET A 154 -3.54 -3.79 -9.71
CA MET A 154 -2.41 -4.11 -10.60
C MET A 154 -2.08 -2.96 -11.55
N ASN A 155 -3.09 -2.38 -12.21
CA ASN A 155 -2.88 -1.24 -13.10
C ASN A 155 -2.25 -0.06 -12.37
N TYR A 156 -2.75 0.25 -11.16
CA TYR A 156 -2.17 1.25 -10.29
C TYR A 156 -0.70 0.92 -9.97
N PHE A 157 -0.41 -0.31 -9.53
CA PHE A 157 0.93 -0.74 -9.16
C PHE A 157 1.94 -0.55 -10.30
N PHE A 158 1.60 -1.00 -11.52
CA PHE A 158 2.49 -0.85 -12.67
C PHE A 158 2.65 0.63 -13.08
N LEU A 159 1.56 1.40 -13.11
CA LEU A 159 1.60 2.82 -13.47
C LEU A 159 2.45 3.63 -12.48
N ALA A 160 2.24 3.43 -11.19
CA ALA A 160 2.99 4.12 -10.14
C ALA A 160 4.48 3.79 -10.22
N ASN A 161 4.83 2.50 -10.31
CA ASN A 161 6.22 2.07 -10.45
C ASN A 161 6.87 2.63 -11.71
N TRP A 162 6.20 2.54 -12.87
CA TRP A 162 6.72 3.09 -14.12
C TRP A 162 6.97 4.61 -14.02
N LEU A 163 6.01 5.37 -13.48
CA LEU A 163 6.15 6.81 -13.37
C LEU A 163 7.28 7.22 -12.40
N ILE A 164 7.35 6.57 -11.23
CA ILE A 164 8.38 6.85 -10.22
C ILE A 164 9.77 6.49 -10.76
N GLN A 165 9.94 5.33 -11.39
CA GLN A 165 11.21 4.92 -12.00
C GLN A 165 11.67 5.95 -13.05
N THR A 166 10.76 6.36 -13.95
CA THR A 166 11.07 7.34 -15.00
C THR A 166 11.52 8.70 -14.44
N LEU A 167 10.96 9.12 -13.29
CA LEU A 167 11.26 10.43 -12.70
C LEU A 167 12.52 10.44 -11.83
N PHE A 168 12.80 9.35 -11.12
CA PHE A 168 13.91 9.28 -10.16
C PHE A 168 15.15 8.58 -10.71
N PHE A 169 14.98 7.74 -11.73
CA PHE A 169 16.05 7.05 -12.45
C PHE A 169 15.89 7.25 -13.97
N PRO A 170 15.93 8.50 -14.46
CA PRO A 170 15.96 8.74 -15.90
C PRO A 170 17.28 8.21 -16.47
N ASP A 171 17.20 7.36 -17.49
CA ASP A 171 18.34 6.88 -18.28
C ASP A 171 19.15 8.03 -18.91
#